data_AF-A0A9P1AGZ4-F1
#
_entry.id   AF-A0A9P1AGZ4-F1
#
_cell.length_a   1.000
_cell.length_b   1.000
_cell.length_c   1.000
_cell.angle_alpha   90.00
_cell.angle_beta   90.00
_cell.angle_gamma   90.00
#
_symmetry.space_group_name_H-M   'P 1'
#
loop_
_entity.id
_entity.type
_entity.pdbx_description
1 polymer ?
#
loop_
_entity_poly.entity_id
_entity_poly.type
_entity_poly.pdbx_seq_one_letter_code
_entity_poly.pdbx_strand_id
1 'polypeptide(L)'
;MEKYGYLRGHSSPREFRQALQMFQEVLEVARTGVVDVATVEAAAQPRCAQIDVRHVGRRNKRFSLSKQAKWDKKHFTGPGDSLVLKWYISDYTGDMDRVETRRVVKKAFELWSSQSYIRGEKKVIVSFMEANSKDDADINILWAEGDHGDDHNFDGVNGKIDEKNNRKENVLAHTFYPGYATPLNGDIHFDDAETWETKVEHVEGGRRFFPYVLAHEIGHSLGLGHSRKSDALMHPYYKNVPLDEITLDVDDKCGVIWNFDAHISGGTSDFCLYVWLMSEIVDAHNVSVHNNIGSITTSRSGNGRKVLKNTKIPKCSSNNSDIRRIAEEKLQKSLQFSESQAKKYTEIVCNFLAGLHMWRAGPHYSPMDSAEREFRGVQQEMNTFSGSSRTSVKRMLRHAEHLKKEHKPNMFDPNYFDDEFFESFFMEYLK
;
A
#
# COMPACT_ATOMS: atom_id res chain seq x y z
N MET A 1 7.63 -14.21 10.83
CA MET A 1 6.95 -13.16 11.62
C MET A 1 7.90 -12.13 12.24
N GLU A 2 8.87 -12.51 13.09
CA GLU A 2 9.83 -11.55 13.68
C GLU A 2 10.68 -10.85 12.61
N LYS A 3 11.28 -11.62 11.69
CA LYS A 3 12.06 -11.10 10.55
C LYS A 3 11.30 -10.01 9.78
N TYR A 4 10.03 -10.26 9.49
CA TYR A 4 9.17 -9.34 8.74
C TYR A 4 8.48 -8.28 9.60
N GLY A 5 8.84 -8.17 10.90
CA GLY A 5 8.43 -7.08 11.78
C GLY A 5 7.04 -7.20 12.40
N TYR A 6 6.37 -8.35 12.31
CA TYR A 6 5.07 -8.56 12.97
C TYR A 6 5.17 -8.77 14.48
N LEU A 7 6.34 -9.20 14.97
CA LEU A 7 6.61 -9.49 16.38
C LEU A 7 7.93 -8.84 16.81
N ARG A 8 8.01 -8.38 18.06
CA ARG A 8 9.20 -7.71 18.64
C ARG A 8 9.96 -8.57 19.67
N GLY A 9 9.83 -9.89 19.58
CA GLY A 9 10.25 -10.82 20.63
C GLY A 9 9.10 -11.10 21.60
N HIS A 10 9.21 -10.69 22.88
CA HIS A 10 8.17 -10.94 23.87
C HIS A 10 6.83 -10.28 23.50
N SER A 11 5.83 -11.11 23.23
CA SER A 11 4.48 -10.70 22.87
C SER A 11 3.49 -11.45 23.76
N SER A 12 2.50 -10.76 24.31
CA SER A 12 1.39 -11.40 25.01
C SER A 12 0.62 -12.33 24.05
N PRO A 13 -0.12 -13.34 24.56
CA PRO A 13 -0.93 -14.21 23.70
C PRO A 13 -1.91 -13.45 22.78
N ARG A 14 -2.39 -12.29 23.25
CA ARG A 14 -3.25 -11.40 22.46
C ARG A 14 -2.48 -10.72 21.33
N GLU A 15 -1.31 -10.15 21.61
CA GLU A 15 -0.47 -9.50 20.59
C GLU A 15 0.01 -10.51 19.56
N PHE A 16 0.40 -11.72 19.99
CA PHE A 16 0.77 -12.79 19.07
C PHE A 16 -0.38 -13.16 18.15
N ARG A 17 -1.58 -13.38 18.69
CA ARG A 17 -2.77 -13.72 17.89
C ARG A 17 -3.08 -12.62 16.86
N GLN A 18 -3.02 -11.36 17.25
CA GLN A 18 -3.28 -10.24 16.34
C GLN A 18 -2.21 -10.13 15.25
N ALA A 19 -0.94 -10.26 15.62
CA ALA A 19 0.16 -10.29 14.67
C ALA A 19 0.05 -11.47 13.69
N LEU A 20 -0.36 -12.64 14.17
CA LEU A 20 -0.53 -13.84 13.35
C LEU A 20 -1.69 -13.67 12.37
N GLN A 21 -2.81 -13.08 12.81
CA GLN A 21 -3.90 -12.74 11.90
C GLN A 21 -3.44 -11.78 10.79
N MET A 22 -2.61 -10.79 11.12
CA MET A 22 -2.05 -9.89 10.09
C MET A 22 -1.08 -10.60 9.16
N PHE A 23 -0.30 -11.56 9.67
CA PHE A 23 0.61 -12.34 8.84
C PHE A 23 -0.17 -13.28 7.91
N GLN A 24 -1.18 -13.98 8.42
CA GLN A 24 -2.08 -14.86 7.65
C GLN A 24 -2.81 -14.13 6.51
N GLU A 25 -3.09 -12.84 6.66
CA GLU A 25 -3.60 -11.98 5.58
C GLU A 25 -2.66 -11.97 4.38
N VAL A 26 -1.39 -11.69 4.66
CA VAL A 26 -0.34 -11.57 3.66
C VAL A 26 0.07 -12.94 3.11
N LEU A 27 -0.13 -14.01 3.89
CA LEU A 27 -0.01 -15.40 3.43
C LEU A 27 -1.15 -15.84 2.50
N GLU A 28 -2.19 -15.02 2.32
CA GLU A 28 -3.41 -15.38 1.59
C GLU A 28 -4.13 -16.62 2.17
N VAL A 29 -4.05 -16.81 3.49
CA VAL A 29 -4.75 -17.90 4.20
C VAL A 29 -5.81 -17.36 5.17
N ALA A 30 -6.65 -18.26 5.69
CA ALA A 30 -7.65 -17.91 6.68
C ALA A 30 -6.98 -17.31 7.94
N ARG A 31 -7.47 -16.14 8.38
CA ARG A 31 -6.95 -15.39 9.54
C ARG A 31 -7.42 -15.97 10.87
N THR A 32 -7.11 -17.24 11.11
CA THR A 32 -7.53 -18.00 12.31
C THR A 32 -6.90 -17.46 13.59
N GLY A 33 -5.75 -16.80 13.50
CA GLY A 33 -4.93 -16.41 14.66
C GLY A 33 -4.33 -17.62 15.39
N VAL A 34 -4.29 -18.77 14.71
CA VAL A 34 -3.72 -20.04 15.17
C VAL A 34 -2.72 -20.52 14.14
N VAL A 35 -1.61 -21.11 14.58
CA VAL A 35 -0.63 -21.70 13.66
C VAL A 35 -1.16 -23.04 13.17
N ASP A 36 -1.90 -23.00 12.07
CA ASP A 36 -2.43 -24.18 11.37
C ASP A 36 -1.53 -24.62 10.20
N VAL A 37 -1.81 -25.79 9.63
CA VAL A 37 -1.01 -26.39 8.55
C VAL A 37 -0.91 -25.45 7.34
N ALA A 38 -2.04 -24.85 6.94
CA ALA A 38 -2.09 -23.92 5.81
C ALA A 38 -1.20 -22.68 6.07
N THR A 39 -1.21 -22.14 7.29
CA THR A 39 -0.33 -21.03 7.69
C THR A 39 1.15 -21.41 7.58
N VAL A 40 1.53 -22.61 8.02
CA VAL A 40 2.93 -23.07 7.96
C VAL A 40 3.38 -23.28 6.51
N GLU A 41 2.56 -23.93 5.70
CA GLU A 41 2.84 -24.18 4.28
C GLU A 41 2.95 -22.88 3.47
N ALA A 42 2.05 -21.93 3.70
CA ALA A 42 2.09 -20.62 3.05
C ALA A 42 3.29 -19.78 3.53
N ALA A 43 3.62 -19.83 4.82
CA ALA A 43 4.77 -19.10 5.37
C ALA A 43 6.11 -19.62 4.85
N ALA A 44 6.16 -20.85 4.34
CA ALA A 44 7.36 -21.46 3.76
C ALA A 44 7.58 -21.10 2.28
N GLN A 45 6.61 -20.44 1.62
CA GLN A 45 6.76 -20.01 0.24
C GLN A 45 7.84 -18.91 0.13
N PRO A 46 8.61 -18.89 -0.99
CA PRO A 46 9.60 -17.85 -1.22
C PRO A 46 8.94 -16.48 -1.31
N ARG A 47 9.62 -15.46 -0.79
CA ARG A 47 9.11 -14.10 -0.70
C ARG A 47 10.23 -13.08 -0.60
N CYS A 48 9.89 -11.81 -0.73
CA CYS A 48 10.82 -10.72 -0.52
C CYS A 48 11.36 -10.68 0.92
N ALA A 49 12.65 -10.37 1.06
CA ALA A 49 13.35 -10.22 2.34
C ALA A 49 12.94 -8.98 3.14
N GLN A 50 12.34 -7.98 2.47
CA GLN A 50 12.01 -6.72 3.11
C GLN A 50 10.97 -6.88 4.22
N ILE A 51 11.05 -6.00 5.23
CA ILE A 51 10.13 -6.03 6.36
C ILE A 51 8.73 -5.54 5.96
N ASP A 52 7.70 -6.27 6.39
CA ASP A 52 6.30 -5.91 6.12
C ASP A 52 5.80 -4.82 7.07
N VAL A 53 6.09 -5.00 8.37
CA VAL A 53 5.55 -4.13 9.42
C VAL A 53 6.68 -3.40 10.11
N ARG A 54 6.59 -2.07 10.13
CA ARG A 54 7.57 -1.23 10.80
C ARG A 54 7.11 -0.86 12.19
N HIS A 55 8.09 -0.88 13.09
CA HIS A 55 7.89 -0.70 14.50
C HIS A 55 8.79 0.42 14.99
N VAL A 56 8.31 1.66 14.94
CA VAL A 56 9.11 2.83 15.35
C VAL A 56 9.26 2.83 16.88
N GLY A 57 10.47 2.51 17.36
CA GLY A 57 10.92 2.73 18.74
C GLY A 57 11.87 3.94 18.83
N ARG A 58 11.96 4.58 20.00
CA ARG A 58 12.64 5.89 20.23
C ARG A 58 14.15 5.95 19.95
N ARG A 59 14.80 4.84 19.58
CA ARG A 59 16.15 4.82 19.02
C ARG A 59 16.26 3.66 18.05
N ASN A 60 16.27 3.96 16.75
CA ASN A 60 17.19 3.42 15.75
C ASN A 60 16.82 3.98 14.37
N LYS A 61 17.66 4.88 13.85
CA LYS A 61 17.74 5.18 12.43
C LYS A 61 18.50 4.03 11.78
N ARG A 62 17.85 3.21 10.95
CA ARG A 62 18.57 2.66 9.78
C ARG A 62 17.72 2.34 8.56
N PHE A 63 16.39 2.36 8.62
CA PHE A 63 15.57 2.35 7.41
C PHE A 63 14.22 3.06 7.75
N SER A 64 13.76 4.04 6.97
CA SER A 64 12.53 4.83 7.27
C SER A 64 11.92 5.42 5.98
N LEU A 65 11.10 4.63 5.27
CA LEU A 65 10.78 4.90 3.87
C LEU A 65 9.84 6.08 3.63
N SER A 66 8.87 6.36 4.50
CA SER A 66 7.84 7.34 4.13
C SER A 66 8.22 8.83 4.22
N LYS A 67 9.46 9.16 4.63
CA LYS A 67 10.08 10.49 4.44
C LYS A 67 11.54 10.43 3.97
N GLN A 68 12.17 9.25 3.85
CA GLN A 68 13.60 9.16 3.56
C GLN A 68 13.93 8.28 2.36
N ALA A 69 13.01 7.42 1.88
CA ALA A 69 13.27 6.63 0.67
C ALA A 69 12.84 7.33 -0.60
N LYS A 70 13.49 8.45 -0.84
CA LYS A 70 13.30 9.26 -2.02
C LYS A 70 14.62 9.44 -2.71
N TRP A 71 14.58 9.40 -4.03
CA TRP A 71 15.70 9.83 -4.84
C TRP A 71 16.00 11.29 -4.54
N ASP A 72 17.30 11.63 -4.49
CA ASP A 72 17.72 13.01 -4.29
C ASP A 72 17.24 13.89 -5.46
N LYS A 73 17.00 15.18 -5.19
CA LYS A 73 16.56 16.17 -6.20
C LYS A 73 17.43 16.17 -7.46
N LYS A 74 18.71 15.82 -7.35
CA LYS A 74 19.63 15.71 -8.48
C LYS A 74 19.20 14.71 -9.56
N HIS A 75 18.31 13.76 -9.26
CA HIS A 75 17.81 12.78 -10.24
C HIS A 75 16.54 13.25 -10.96
N PHE A 76 15.95 14.39 -10.55
CA PHE A 76 14.77 14.97 -11.19
C PHE A 76 15.20 15.96 -12.27
N THR A 77 15.74 15.43 -13.37
CA THR A 77 16.41 16.22 -14.42
C THR A 77 15.67 16.23 -15.76
N GLY A 78 14.65 15.39 -15.93
CA GLY A 78 13.91 15.33 -17.18
C GLY A 78 12.78 16.37 -17.27
N PRO A 79 12.03 16.39 -18.38
CA PRO A 79 11.01 17.39 -18.63
C PRO A 79 9.94 17.44 -17.53
N GLY A 80 9.70 18.64 -17.00
CA GLY A 80 8.72 18.84 -15.92
C GLY A 80 9.15 18.27 -14.57
N ASP A 81 10.45 18.33 -14.26
CA ASP A 81 11.08 17.74 -13.06
C ASP A 81 10.80 16.23 -12.96
N SER A 82 10.84 15.51 -14.09
CA SER A 82 10.65 14.06 -14.10
C SER A 82 11.87 13.33 -13.53
N LEU A 83 11.63 12.23 -12.81
CA LEU A 83 12.68 11.38 -12.26
C LEU A 83 13.36 10.60 -13.39
N VAL A 84 14.68 10.70 -13.49
CA VAL A 84 15.51 9.96 -14.44
C VAL A 84 16.52 9.13 -13.66
N LEU A 85 16.48 7.81 -13.84
CA LEU A 85 17.37 6.87 -13.16
C LEU A 85 18.12 6.02 -14.17
N LYS A 86 19.40 5.79 -13.89
CA LYS A 86 20.27 4.92 -14.68
C LYS A 86 20.41 3.56 -14.01
N TRP A 87 20.32 2.47 -14.78
CA TRP A 87 20.54 1.12 -14.27
C TRP A 87 21.71 0.43 -14.97
N TYR A 88 22.40 -0.47 -14.26
CA TYR A 88 23.48 -1.29 -14.81
C TYR A 88 23.45 -2.69 -14.23
N ILE A 89 23.82 -3.70 -15.02
CA ILE A 89 23.98 -5.08 -14.54
C ILE A 89 25.48 -5.34 -14.40
N SER A 90 25.97 -5.37 -13.16
CA SER A 90 27.40 -5.58 -12.89
C SER A 90 27.84 -7.02 -12.96
N ASP A 91 27.03 -7.94 -12.45
CA ASP A 91 27.30 -9.37 -12.48
C ASP A 91 26.04 -10.09 -12.98
N TYR A 92 26.22 -11.19 -13.71
CA TYR A 92 25.14 -11.98 -14.29
C TYR A 92 25.23 -13.40 -13.74
N THR A 93 24.09 -13.99 -13.42
CA THR A 93 23.98 -15.43 -13.19
C THR A 93 24.39 -16.24 -14.44
N GLY A 94 24.87 -17.46 -14.21
CA GLY A 94 25.11 -18.44 -15.26
C GLY A 94 23.84 -19.11 -15.82
N ASP A 95 22.69 -18.96 -15.14
CA ASP A 95 21.46 -19.68 -15.47
C ASP A 95 20.71 -19.12 -16.69
N MET A 96 20.89 -17.83 -16.97
CA MET A 96 20.10 -17.09 -17.96
C MET A 96 20.99 -16.46 -19.02
N ASP A 97 20.50 -16.42 -20.27
CA ASP A 97 21.20 -15.72 -21.36
C ASP A 97 21.30 -14.21 -21.07
N ARG A 98 22.50 -13.64 -21.22
CA ARG A 98 22.76 -12.23 -20.85
C ARG A 98 21.94 -11.24 -21.69
N VAL A 99 21.71 -11.54 -22.98
CA VAL A 99 20.93 -10.66 -23.87
C VAL A 99 19.46 -10.67 -23.44
N GLU A 100 18.93 -11.85 -23.15
CA GLU A 100 17.57 -12.01 -22.65
C GLU A 100 17.39 -11.38 -21.26
N THR A 101 18.34 -11.58 -20.34
CA THR A 101 18.33 -10.94 -19.00
C THR A 101 18.27 -9.42 -19.13
N ARG A 102 19.13 -8.83 -19.97
CA ARG A 102 19.11 -7.38 -20.22
C ARG A 102 17.79 -6.90 -20.83
N ARG A 103 17.18 -7.69 -21.73
CA ARG A 103 15.86 -7.39 -22.31
C ARG A 103 14.75 -7.41 -21.24
N VAL A 104 14.77 -8.40 -20.35
CA VAL A 104 13.85 -8.50 -19.22
C VAL A 104 14.02 -7.31 -18.28
N VAL A 105 15.27 -6.94 -17.95
CA VAL A 105 15.55 -5.79 -17.07
C VAL A 105 14.96 -4.51 -17.65
N LYS A 106 15.22 -4.25 -18.94
CA LYS A 106 14.63 -3.10 -19.63
C LYS A 106 13.10 -3.10 -19.56
N LYS A 107 12.47 -4.25 -19.85
CA LYS A 107 11.00 -4.38 -19.78
C LYS A 107 10.44 -4.16 -18.37
N ALA A 108 11.11 -4.65 -17.34
CA ALA A 108 10.67 -4.48 -15.96
C ALA A 108 10.71 -3.01 -15.52
N PHE A 109 11.73 -2.25 -15.94
CA PHE A 109 11.75 -0.80 -15.77
C PHE A 109 10.67 -0.07 -16.60
N GLU A 110 10.42 -0.53 -17.83
CA GLU A 110 9.34 -0.01 -18.69
C GLU A 110 7.95 -0.22 -18.09
N LEU A 111 7.72 -1.31 -17.36
CA LEU A 111 6.46 -1.55 -16.62
C LEU A 111 6.15 -0.38 -15.68
N TRP A 112 7.12 0.03 -14.86
CA TRP A 112 6.96 1.14 -13.92
C TRP A 112 6.83 2.49 -14.62
N SER A 113 7.61 2.77 -15.67
CA SER A 113 7.50 4.06 -16.38
C SER A 113 6.21 4.21 -17.19
N SER A 114 5.62 3.10 -17.66
CA SER A 114 4.42 3.11 -18.51
C SER A 114 3.10 3.02 -17.74
N GLN A 115 3.08 2.33 -16.59
CA GLN A 115 1.83 2.06 -15.87
C GLN A 115 1.63 2.89 -14.58
N SER A 116 2.60 3.69 -14.13
CA SER A 116 2.50 4.46 -12.88
C SER A 116 1.60 5.71 -12.92
N TYR A 117 0.71 5.83 -13.92
CA TYR A 117 -0.20 6.95 -14.08
C TYR A 117 -1.63 6.58 -13.73
N ILE A 118 -2.33 7.45 -13.01
CA ILE A 118 -3.77 7.36 -12.74
C ILE A 118 -4.48 8.51 -13.44
N ARG A 119 -5.57 8.21 -14.15
CA ARG A 119 -6.32 9.23 -14.89
C ARG A 119 -6.90 10.26 -13.93
N GLY A 120 -6.59 11.53 -14.16
CA GLY A 120 -7.07 12.64 -13.33
C GLY A 120 -6.16 12.98 -12.16
N GLU A 121 -5.16 12.14 -11.87
CA GLU A 121 -4.10 12.44 -10.91
C GLU A 121 -2.95 13.21 -11.55
N LYS A 122 -2.14 13.84 -10.70
CA LYS A 122 -0.92 14.52 -11.13
C LYS A 122 0.02 13.51 -11.77
N LYS A 123 0.49 13.86 -12.98
CA LYS A 123 1.35 12.99 -13.76
C LYS A 123 2.76 12.99 -13.19
N VAL A 124 3.13 11.91 -12.50
CA VAL A 124 4.53 11.61 -12.20
C VAL A 124 5.13 10.88 -13.40
N ILE A 125 6.27 11.38 -13.89
CA ILE A 125 7.01 10.76 -14.98
C ILE A 125 8.29 10.20 -14.40
N VAL A 126 8.48 8.90 -14.57
CA VAL A 126 9.70 8.17 -14.22
C VAL A 126 10.29 7.62 -15.50
N SER A 127 11.58 7.85 -15.72
CA SER A 127 12.30 7.38 -16.90
C SER A 127 13.52 6.58 -16.46
N PHE A 128 13.78 5.50 -17.18
CA PHE A 128 14.91 4.63 -16.91
C PHE A 128 15.78 4.52 -18.15
N MET A 129 17.09 4.52 -17.94
CA MET A 129 18.05 4.30 -19.02
C MET A 129 19.18 3.41 -18.54
N GLU A 130 19.77 2.67 -19.47
CA GLU A 130 20.93 1.85 -19.13
C GLU A 130 22.18 2.72 -19.03
N ALA A 131 22.95 2.53 -17.96
CA ALA A 131 24.22 3.20 -17.74
C ALA A 131 25.33 2.53 -18.56
N ASN A 132 26.43 3.25 -18.79
CA ASN A 132 27.59 2.70 -19.50
C ASN A 132 28.51 1.88 -18.57
N SER A 133 28.43 2.10 -17.27
CA SER A 133 29.23 1.43 -16.25
C SER A 133 28.50 1.45 -14.90
N LYS A 134 28.95 0.60 -13.96
CA LYS A 134 28.48 0.58 -12.57
C LYS A 134 28.60 1.95 -11.89
N ASP A 135 29.71 2.67 -12.11
CA ASP A 135 29.95 3.98 -11.49
C ASP A 135 29.01 5.09 -12.01
N ASP A 136 28.42 4.93 -13.20
CA ASP A 136 27.42 5.84 -13.78
C ASP A 136 25.98 5.41 -13.46
N ALA A 137 25.78 4.28 -12.79
CA ALA A 137 24.46 3.76 -12.47
C ALA A 137 23.92 4.38 -11.17
N ASP A 138 22.63 4.69 -11.18
CA ASP A 138 21.88 4.97 -9.95
C ASP A 138 21.41 3.68 -9.29
N ILE A 139 21.07 2.65 -10.09
CA ILE A 139 20.63 1.34 -9.63
C ILE A 139 21.54 0.28 -10.25
N ASN A 140 22.39 -0.33 -9.43
CA ASN A 140 23.17 -1.49 -9.85
C ASN A 140 22.42 -2.79 -9.55
N ILE A 141 22.45 -3.70 -10.51
CA ILE A 141 21.86 -5.04 -10.43
C ILE A 141 23.00 -6.06 -10.44
N LEU A 142 22.93 -7.03 -9.54
CA LEU A 142 23.90 -8.13 -9.48
C LEU A 142 23.28 -9.43 -8.96
N TRP A 143 23.94 -10.53 -9.30
CA TRP A 143 23.71 -11.85 -8.71
C TRP A 143 24.94 -12.19 -7.85
N ALA A 144 24.70 -12.66 -6.63
CA ALA A 144 25.76 -13.12 -5.74
C ALA A 144 25.26 -14.19 -4.78
N GLU A 145 26.17 -14.95 -4.17
CA GLU A 145 25.84 -15.96 -3.16
C GLU A 145 26.35 -15.52 -1.78
N GLY A 146 25.62 -15.88 -0.72
CA GLY A 146 26.08 -15.73 0.66
C GLY A 146 26.49 -14.30 1.04
N ASP A 147 27.69 -14.15 1.63
CA ASP A 147 28.30 -12.85 1.91
C ASP A 147 28.87 -12.24 0.63
N HIS A 148 28.33 -11.08 0.24
CA HIS A 148 28.62 -10.41 -1.02
C HIS A 148 28.92 -8.91 -0.86
N GLY A 149 29.44 -8.52 0.30
CA GLY A 149 29.97 -7.17 0.52
C GLY A 149 28.96 -6.14 1.03
N ASP A 150 27.79 -6.58 1.49
CA ASP A 150 26.84 -5.78 2.25
C ASP A 150 26.44 -6.48 3.58
N ASP A 151 25.60 -5.85 4.40
CA ASP A 151 25.18 -6.37 5.71
C ASP A 151 24.05 -7.44 5.60
N HIS A 152 23.71 -7.90 4.39
CA HIS A 152 22.52 -8.71 4.06
C HIS A 152 22.86 -10.00 3.31
N ASN A 153 23.56 -10.92 3.96
CA ASN A 153 23.95 -12.20 3.35
C ASN A 153 22.75 -13.02 2.85
N PHE A 154 22.92 -13.66 1.69
CA PHE A 154 21.95 -14.62 1.16
C PHE A 154 21.97 -15.97 1.89
N ASP A 155 20.84 -16.68 1.83
CA ASP A 155 20.61 -17.92 2.56
C ASP A 155 20.91 -19.18 1.75
N GLY A 156 21.21 -19.08 0.46
CA GLY A 156 21.63 -20.21 -0.38
C GLY A 156 20.44 -21.03 -0.89
N VAL A 157 20.72 -22.11 -1.64
CA VAL A 157 19.70 -22.85 -2.42
C VAL A 157 18.45 -23.25 -1.62
N ASN A 158 17.28 -22.83 -2.12
CA ASN A 158 15.97 -22.98 -1.50
C ASN A 158 15.88 -22.44 -0.08
N GLY A 159 16.82 -21.61 0.35
CA GLY A 159 16.97 -21.20 1.72
C GLY A 159 17.62 -22.24 2.64
N LYS A 160 18.47 -21.79 3.56
CA LYS A 160 19.00 -22.64 4.64
C LYS A 160 17.94 -22.94 5.69
N ILE A 161 17.88 -24.21 6.10
CA ILE A 161 17.36 -24.57 7.43
C ILE A 161 18.47 -24.22 8.42
N ASP A 162 18.28 -23.19 9.23
CA ASP A 162 19.13 -22.95 10.38
C ASP A 162 18.96 -24.13 11.35
N GLU A 163 19.88 -25.08 11.34
CA GLU A 163 19.87 -26.28 12.20
C GLU A 163 19.74 -25.94 13.69
N LYS A 164 20.13 -24.73 14.13
CA LYS A 164 20.03 -24.31 15.52
C LYS A 164 18.63 -23.80 15.89
N ASN A 165 17.89 -23.25 14.92
CA ASN A 165 16.60 -22.59 15.17
C ASN A 165 15.43 -23.19 14.37
N ASN A 166 15.69 -24.22 13.56
CA ASN A 166 14.77 -24.86 12.62
C ASN A 166 14.01 -23.84 11.74
N ARG A 167 14.70 -22.76 11.34
CA ARG A 167 14.15 -21.69 10.50
C ARG A 167 14.58 -21.92 9.07
N LYS A 168 13.62 -22.03 8.15
CA LYS A 168 13.88 -21.94 6.72
C LYS A 168 13.57 -20.51 6.28
N GLU A 169 14.60 -19.76 5.91
CA GLU A 169 14.47 -18.47 5.25
C GLU A 169 14.85 -18.70 3.79
N ASN A 170 14.08 -18.16 2.84
CA ASN A 170 14.36 -18.29 1.41
C ASN A 170 14.25 -16.89 0.79
N VAL A 171 15.37 -16.17 0.82
CA VAL A 171 15.50 -14.80 0.34
C VAL A 171 15.97 -14.84 -1.11
N LEU A 172 15.08 -14.55 -2.05
CA LEU A 172 15.44 -14.56 -3.47
C LEU A 172 16.21 -13.30 -3.90
N ALA A 173 15.89 -12.17 -3.28
CA ALA A 173 16.48 -10.88 -3.60
C ALA A 173 16.31 -9.90 -2.43
N HIS A 174 17.13 -8.85 -2.45
CA HIS A 174 16.86 -7.65 -1.68
C HIS A 174 17.21 -6.39 -2.45
N THR A 175 16.53 -5.32 -2.07
CA THR A 175 16.75 -4.00 -2.63
C THR A 175 17.10 -2.99 -1.55
N PHE A 176 18.12 -2.18 -1.80
CA PHE A 176 18.41 -1.02 -0.99
C PHE A 176 17.54 0.15 -1.43
N TYR A 177 16.74 0.67 -0.51
CA TYR A 177 15.87 1.78 -0.80
C TYR A 177 16.64 3.07 -1.16
N PRO A 178 16.00 3.99 -1.92
CA PRO A 178 16.54 5.33 -2.11
C PRO A 178 16.92 6.00 -0.78
N GLY A 179 17.91 6.88 -0.77
CA GLY A 179 18.43 7.49 0.45
C GLY A 179 19.28 6.56 1.32
N TYR A 180 19.56 5.32 0.89
CA TYR A 180 20.57 4.47 1.51
C TYR A 180 21.99 5.02 1.23
N ALA A 181 23.00 4.47 1.93
CA ALA A 181 24.37 4.89 1.73
C ALA A 181 24.86 4.51 0.32
N THR A 182 25.45 5.47 -0.39
CA THR A 182 26.15 5.21 -1.65
C THR A 182 27.37 4.31 -1.39
N PRO A 183 27.69 3.34 -2.26
CA PRO A 183 27.12 3.16 -3.60
C PRO A 183 25.82 2.35 -3.65
N LEU A 184 25.43 1.64 -2.59
CA LEU A 184 24.30 0.70 -2.59
C LEU A 184 22.91 1.34 -2.74
N ASN A 185 22.81 2.64 -2.98
CA ASN A 185 21.54 3.34 -2.96
C ASN A 185 20.67 2.99 -4.17
N GLY A 186 19.58 2.25 -3.98
CA GLY A 186 18.71 1.80 -5.08
C GLY A 186 19.07 0.43 -5.64
N ASP A 187 20.23 -0.13 -5.26
CA ASP A 187 20.77 -1.38 -5.78
C ASP A 187 19.88 -2.58 -5.48
N ILE A 188 19.84 -3.52 -6.43
CA ILE A 188 19.05 -4.74 -6.37
C ILE A 188 19.99 -5.94 -6.48
N HIS A 189 19.99 -6.80 -5.46
CA HIS A 189 20.81 -8.01 -5.44
C HIS A 189 19.90 -9.24 -5.50
N PHE A 190 20.30 -10.23 -6.30
CA PHE A 190 19.63 -11.53 -6.44
C PHE A 190 20.51 -12.63 -5.87
N ASP A 191 19.92 -13.62 -5.18
CA ASP A 191 20.65 -14.79 -4.69
C ASP A 191 21.01 -15.71 -5.87
N ASP A 192 22.29 -15.81 -6.20
CA ASP A 192 22.80 -16.65 -7.30
C ASP A 192 22.84 -18.14 -6.95
N ALA A 193 22.57 -18.50 -5.69
CA ALA A 193 22.40 -19.89 -5.29
C ALA A 193 21.04 -20.44 -5.75
N GLU A 194 20.08 -19.57 -6.05
CA GLU A 194 18.79 -19.95 -6.62
C GLU A 194 18.90 -20.14 -8.14
N THR A 195 18.15 -21.09 -8.69
CA THR A 195 18.13 -21.28 -10.16
C THR A 195 17.12 -20.35 -10.82
N TRP A 196 17.59 -19.45 -11.69
CA TRP A 196 16.75 -18.40 -12.29
C TRP A 196 16.23 -18.74 -13.70
N GLU A 197 15.00 -18.30 -13.99
CA GLU A 197 14.36 -18.44 -15.30
C GLU A 197 13.70 -17.13 -15.75
N THR A 198 13.82 -16.84 -17.05
CA THR A 198 13.14 -15.70 -17.70
C THR A 198 11.79 -16.07 -18.28
N LYS A 199 11.51 -17.37 -18.43
CA LYS A 199 10.32 -17.91 -19.09
C LYS A 199 9.45 -18.66 -18.09
N VAL A 200 8.19 -18.25 -17.99
CA VAL A 200 7.27 -18.78 -16.98
C VAL A 200 7.06 -20.29 -17.13
N GLU A 201 7.08 -20.79 -18.37
CA GLU A 201 6.94 -22.20 -18.72
C GLU A 201 8.09 -23.09 -18.21
N HIS A 202 9.24 -22.50 -17.84
CA HIS A 202 10.39 -23.21 -17.30
C HIS A 202 10.48 -23.13 -15.77
N VAL A 203 9.53 -22.44 -15.12
CA VAL A 203 9.49 -22.27 -13.66
C VAL A 203 8.90 -23.53 -13.03
N GLU A 204 9.71 -24.58 -13.02
CA GLU A 204 9.41 -25.86 -12.38
C GLU A 204 10.59 -26.31 -11.50
N GLY A 205 10.37 -27.34 -10.66
CA GLY A 205 11.46 -27.96 -9.89
C GLY A 205 12.16 -27.05 -8.89
N GLY A 206 11.53 -25.95 -8.45
CA GLY A 206 12.13 -24.98 -7.54
C GLY A 206 12.91 -23.86 -8.23
N ARG A 207 12.81 -23.71 -9.55
CA ARG A 207 13.34 -22.53 -10.27
C ARG A 207 12.56 -21.26 -9.90
N ARG A 208 13.20 -20.10 -10.04
CA ARG A 208 12.68 -18.79 -9.67
C ARG A 208 12.40 -17.94 -10.91
N PHE A 209 11.24 -17.31 -10.95
CA PHE A 209 10.85 -16.47 -12.06
C PHE A 209 11.44 -15.06 -11.92
N PHE A 210 12.61 -14.85 -12.53
CA PHE A 210 13.36 -13.60 -12.46
C PHE A 210 12.53 -12.35 -12.81
N PRO A 211 11.73 -12.32 -13.91
CA PRO A 211 11.04 -11.11 -14.33
C PRO A 211 10.12 -10.53 -13.26
N TYR A 212 9.37 -11.36 -12.55
CA TYR A 212 8.44 -10.88 -11.51
C TYR A 212 9.17 -10.39 -10.27
N VAL A 213 10.19 -11.15 -9.81
CA VAL A 213 11.03 -10.74 -8.67
C VAL A 213 11.67 -9.39 -8.96
N LEU A 214 12.27 -9.21 -10.14
CA LEU A 214 12.87 -7.92 -10.52
C LEU A 214 11.85 -6.79 -10.55
N ALA A 215 10.66 -7.01 -11.13
CA ALA A 215 9.64 -5.97 -11.19
C ALA A 215 9.22 -5.51 -9.79
N HIS A 216 9.09 -6.44 -8.83
CA HIS A 216 8.84 -6.14 -7.43
C HIS A 216 9.99 -5.35 -6.78
N GLU A 217 11.23 -5.83 -6.94
CA GLU A 217 12.43 -5.18 -6.38
C GLU A 217 12.63 -3.75 -6.93
N ILE A 218 12.33 -3.49 -8.20
CA ILE A 218 12.34 -2.12 -8.76
C ILE A 218 11.37 -1.20 -8.00
N GLY A 219 10.23 -1.70 -7.52
CA GLY A 219 9.33 -0.92 -6.68
C GLY A 219 9.98 -0.49 -5.36
N HIS A 220 10.78 -1.36 -4.74
CA HIS A 220 11.62 -0.98 -3.59
C HIS A 220 12.69 0.06 -3.98
N SER A 221 13.33 -0.07 -5.15
CA SER A 221 14.26 0.94 -5.68
C SER A 221 13.56 2.27 -5.99
N LEU A 222 12.23 2.28 -6.15
CA LEU A 222 11.41 3.49 -6.26
C LEU A 222 10.93 4.02 -4.91
N GLY A 223 11.26 3.35 -3.79
CA GLY A 223 10.90 3.77 -2.45
C GLY A 223 9.63 3.13 -1.89
N LEU A 224 9.03 2.16 -2.60
CA LEU A 224 7.75 1.56 -2.23
C LEU A 224 7.93 0.44 -1.21
N GLY A 225 7.11 0.42 -0.16
CA GLY A 225 7.02 -0.72 0.75
C GLY A 225 6.09 -1.82 0.21
N HIS A 226 5.99 -2.93 0.94
CA HIS A 226 5.05 -3.98 0.60
C HIS A 226 3.58 -3.54 0.71
N SER A 227 2.77 -4.01 -0.23
CA SER A 227 1.31 -3.91 -0.19
C SER A 227 0.69 -5.13 0.50
N ARG A 228 -0.45 -4.93 1.17
CA ARG A 228 -1.26 -6.03 1.73
C ARG A 228 -2.23 -6.63 0.72
N LYS A 229 -2.47 -5.93 -0.40
CA LYS A 229 -3.32 -6.45 -1.47
C LYS A 229 -2.59 -7.59 -2.16
N SER A 230 -3.25 -8.75 -2.27
CA SER A 230 -2.70 -9.90 -3.00
C SER A 230 -2.35 -9.53 -4.45
N ASP A 231 -3.19 -8.71 -5.09
CA ASP A 231 -3.10 -8.45 -6.52
C ASP A 231 -2.09 -7.36 -6.89
N ALA A 232 -1.57 -6.62 -5.91
CA ALA A 232 -0.52 -5.63 -6.11
C ALA A 232 0.82 -6.28 -6.44
N LEU A 233 1.61 -5.66 -7.31
CA LEU A 233 2.97 -6.12 -7.61
C LEU A 233 3.85 -6.04 -6.36
N MET A 234 3.64 -5.05 -5.50
CA MET A 234 4.34 -4.91 -4.23
C MET A 234 3.84 -5.87 -3.13
N HIS A 235 2.99 -6.84 -3.43
CA HIS A 235 2.69 -7.92 -2.50
C HIS A 235 3.97 -8.74 -2.22
N PRO A 236 4.30 -9.08 -0.96
CA PRO A 236 5.62 -9.64 -0.63
C PRO A 236 5.87 -11.06 -1.14
N TYR A 237 4.82 -11.85 -1.42
CA TYR A 237 4.96 -13.18 -2.00
C TYR A 237 5.06 -13.08 -3.51
N TYR A 238 6.14 -13.61 -4.07
CA TYR A 238 6.38 -13.57 -5.51
C TYR A 238 5.39 -14.46 -6.26
N LYS A 239 4.98 -14.01 -7.44
CA LYS A 239 4.12 -14.76 -8.35
C LYS A 239 4.87 -15.06 -9.65
N ASN A 240 4.35 -16.02 -10.39
CA ASN A 240 4.89 -16.40 -11.69
C ASN A 240 4.02 -15.81 -12.82
N VAL A 241 3.89 -14.47 -12.85
CA VAL A 241 3.09 -13.75 -13.85
C VAL A 241 4.02 -13.02 -14.82
N PRO A 242 3.97 -13.29 -16.14
CA PRO A 242 4.81 -12.60 -17.13
C PRO A 242 4.64 -11.08 -17.11
N LEU A 243 5.73 -10.33 -17.34
CA LEU A 243 5.72 -8.85 -17.29
C LEU A 243 4.64 -8.22 -18.18
N ASP A 244 4.39 -8.79 -19.35
CA ASP A 244 3.41 -8.27 -20.32
C ASP A 244 1.95 -8.51 -19.88
N GLU A 245 1.73 -9.34 -18.85
CA GLU A 245 0.43 -9.63 -18.24
C GLU A 245 0.23 -8.88 -16.90
N ILE A 246 1.30 -8.28 -16.35
CA ILE A 246 1.21 -7.51 -15.11
C ILE A 246 0.49 -6.18 -15.39
N THR A 247 -0.56 -5.95 -14.61
CA THR A 247 -1.20 -4.64 -14.46
C THR A 247 -0.91 -4.12 -13.06
N LEU A 248 -0.20 -3.00 -12.93
CA LEU A 248 0.06 -2.39 -11.62
C LEU A 248 -1.25 -2.07 -10.91
N ASP A 249 -1.41 -2.50 -9.65
CA ASP A 249 -2.58 -2.17 -8.85
C ASP A 249 -2.60 -0.66 -8.60
N VAL A 250 -3.78 -0.12 -8.36
CA VAL A 250 -3.95 1.29 -7.98
C VAL A 250 -3.11 1.67 -6.74
N ASP A 251 -2.88 0.73 -5.82
CA ASP A 251 -2.03 0.88 -4.63
C ASP A 251 -0.55 1.03 -5.02
N ASP A 252 -0.05 0.26 -5.99
CA ASP A 252 1.31 0.39 -6.52
C ASP A 252 1.50 1.78 -7.16
N LYS A 253 0.57 2.16 -8.04
CA LYS A 253 0.57 3.47 -8.74
C LYS A 253 0.51 4.63 -7.75
N CYS A 254 -0.37 4.53 -6.77
CA CYS A 254 -0.50 5.54 -5.72
C CYS A 254 0.73 5.61 -4.82
N GLY A 255 1.41 4.49 -4.57
CA GLY A 255 2.71 4.48 -3.92
C GLY A 255 3.73 5.34 -4.66
N VAL A 256 3.84 5.16 -5.98
CA VAL A 256 4.74 5.97 -6.84
C VAL A 256 4.35 7.45 -6.80
N ILE A 257 3.08 7.76 -7.04
CA ILE A 257 2.58 9.14 -7.04
C ILE A 257 2.88 9.78 -5.69
N TRP A 258 2.54 9.14 -4.59
CA TRP A 258 2.77 9.66 -3.25
C TRP A 258 4.25 9.91 -2.96
N ASN A 259 5.13 8.98 -3.38
CA ASN A 259 6.54 9.10 -3.08
C ASN A 259 7.17 10.31 -3.78
N PHE A 260 6.77 10.60 -5.02
CA PHE A 260 7.39 11.61 -5.87
C PHE A 260 6.63 12.94 -5.94
N ASP A 261 5.32 12.96 -5.68
CA ASP A 261 4.50 14.18 -5.72
C ASP A 261 4.90 15.22 -4.66
N ALA A 262 5.39 14.77 -3.50
CA ALA A 262 5.87 15.66 -2.43
C ALA A 262 7.04 16.58 -2.84
N HIS A 263 7.74 16.29 -3.94
CA HIS A 263 8.80 17.14 -4.47
C HIS A 263 8.29 18.28 -5.37
N ILE A 264 7.07 18.19 -5.90
CA ILE A 264 6.56 19.08 -6.98
C ILE A 264 5.45 20.02 -6.46
N SER A 265 5.52 20.48 -5.21
CA SER A 265 4.60 21.48 -4.62
C SER A 265 3.18 21.00 -4.29
N GLY A 266 2.78 21.12 -3.02
CA GLY A 266 1.38 21.35 -2.61
C GLY A 266 0.45 20.15 -2.54
N GLY A 267 0.54 19.36 -1.46
CA GLY A 267 -0.48 18.38 -1.06
C GLY A 267 -0.31 17.01 -1.71
N THR A 268 -0.72 15.98 -1.00
CA THR A 268 -0.73 14.59 -1.45
C THR A 268 -2.03 14.31 -2.20
N SER A 269 -1.98 13.57 -3.32
CA SER A 269 -3.19 13.10 -4.02
C SER A 269 -4.26 12.58 -3.03
N ASP A 270 -5.43 13.24 -3.02
CA ASP A 270 -6.55 12.85 -2.16
C ASP A 270 -7.04 11.44 -2.52
N PHE A 271 -7.09 11.13 -3.83
CA PHE A 271 -7.41 9.79 -4.31
C PHE A 271 -6.45 8.74 -3.75
N CYS A 272 -5.14 9.00 -3.81
CA CYS A 272 -4.16 8.05 -3.28
C CYS A 272 -4.17 7.94 -1.75
N LEU A 273 -4.55 9.01 -1.04
CA LEU A 273 -4.88 8.89 0.37
C LEU A 273 -6.04 7.92 0.58
N TYR A 274 -7.11 8.01 -0.21
CA TYR A 274 -8.27 7.11 -0.08
C TYR A 274 -7.95 5.66 -0.46
N VAL A 275 -7.15 5.44 -1.51
CA VAL A 275 -6.63 4.10 -1.89
C VAL A 275 -5.88 3.48 -0.71
N TRP A 276 -4.97 4.24 -0.10
CA TRP A 276 -4.21 3.82 1.09
C TRP A 276 -5.13 3.52 2.28
N LEU A 277 -6.19 4.31 2.50
CA LEU A 277 -7.17 4.02 3.56
C LEU A 277 -7.91 2.71 3.33
N MET A 278 -8.25 2.41 2.08
CA MET A 278 -8.91 1.15 1.73
C MET A 278 -7.99 -0.05 2.04
N SER A 279 -6.72 0.00 1.62
CA SER A 279 -5.76 -1.09 1.83
C SER A 279 -5.30 -1.24 3.29
N GLU A 280 -5.14 -0.13 4.02
CA GLU A 280 -4.56 -0.17 5.38
C GLU A 280 -5.57 -0.15 6.53
N ILE A 281 -6.78 0.36 6.31
CA ILE A 281 -7.80 0.52 7.36
C ILE A 281 -9.04 -0.32 7.09
N VAL A 282 -9.61 -0.27 5.87
CA VAL A 282 -10.86 -0.99 5.57
C VAL A 282 -10.62 -2.49 5.46
N ASP A 283 -9.62 -2.91 4.69
CA ASP A 283 -9.28 -4.33 4.55
C ASP A 283 -8.83 -4.94 5.89
N ALA A 284 -8.00 -4.20 6.63
CA ALA A 284 -7.57 -4.61 7.97
C ALA A 284 -8.73 -4.80 8.97
N HIS A 285 -9.83 -4.05 8.85
CA HIS A 285 -10.99 -4.13 9.75
C HIS A 285 -11.98 -5.24 9.37
N ASN A 286 -12.11 -5.54 8.08
CA ASN A 286 -13.00 -6.58 7.55
C ASN A 286 -12.72 -7.97 8.14
N VAL A 287 -11.52 -8.17 8.68
CA VAL A 287 -11.10 -9.47 9.19
C VAL A 287 -11.02 -9.56 10.72
N SER A 288 -11.40 -8.51 11.45
CA SER A 288 -11.59 -8.62 12.91
C SER A 288 -12.87 -9.41 13.28
N VAL A 289 -13.71 -9.74 12.29
CA VAL A 289 -15.00 -10.44 12.46
C VAL A 289 -14.99 -11.70 11.60
N HIS A 290 -15.27 -12.84 12.24
CA HIS A 290 -15.03 -14.21 11.74
C HIS A 290 -15.41 -14.53 10.28
N ASN A 291 -14.51 -15.34 9.70
CA ASN A 291 -14.60 -16.39 8.65
C ASN A 291 -14.92 -15.99 7.19
N ASN A 292 -13.98 -16.38 6.31
CA ASN A 292 -14.14 -16.63 4.87
C ASN A 292 -14.76 -15.49 4.05
N ILE A 293 -14.07 -14.36 4.00
CA ILE A 293 -14.36 -13.34 3.01
C ILE A 293 -13.05 -13.10 2.26
N GLY A 294 -12.98 -13.61 1.03
CA GLY A 294 -11.86 -13.34 0.11
C GLY A 294 -11.77 -11.86 -0.28
N SER A 295 -10.83 -11.55 -1.17
CA SER A 295 -10.59 -10.24 -1.78
C SER A 295 -11.90 -9.52 -2.13
N ILE A 296 -11.89 -8.18 -2.11
CA ILE A 296 -13.02 -7.32 -2.48
C ILE A 296 -13.54 -7.75 -3.86
N THR A 297 -14.61 -8.55 -3.89
CA THR A 297 -15.24 -8.97 -5.15
C THR A 297 -16.39 -8.03 -5.46
N THR A 298 -16.48 -7.60 -6.72
CA THR A 298 -17.64 -6.86 -7.21
C THR A 298 -18.55 -7.76 -8.03
N SER A 299 -19.85 -7.61 -7.81
CA SER A 299 -20.86 -8.14 -8.73
C SER A 299 -21.69 -7.01 -9.28
N ARG A 300 -22.06 -7.08 -10.56
CA ARG A 300 -23.09 -6.23 -11.14
C ARG A 300 -24.42 -6.49 -10.44
N SER A 301 -24.96 -5.49 -9.77
CA SER A 301 -26.39 -5.48 -9.43
C SER A 301 -27.21 -5.25 -10.71
N GLY A 302 -28.49 -5.66 -10.72
CA GLY A 302 -29.40 -5.55 -11.87
C GLY A 302 -29.55 -4.14 -12.46
N ASN A 303 -29.05 -3.10 -11.76
CA ASN A 303 -29.02 -1.71 -12.20
C ASN A 303 -27.63 -1.22 -12.67
N GLY A 304 -26.66 -2.11 -12.90
CA GLY A 304 -25.33 -1.76 -13.44
C GLY A 304 -24.28 -1.26 -12.43
N ARG A 305 -24.66 -1.00 -11.16
CA ARG A 305 -23.74 -0.61 -10.08
C ARG A 305 -22.80 -1.76 -9.67
N LYS A 306 -21.50 -1.47 -9.50
CA LYS A 306 -20.53 -2.37 -8.87
C LYS A 306 -20.70 -2.27 -7.36
N VAL A 307 -21.07 -3.36 -6.69
CA VAL A 307 -21.28 -3.37 -5.22
C VAL A 307 -20.14 -4.13 -4.54
N LEU A 308 -19.57 -3.56 -3.48
CA LEU A 308 -18.67 -4.26 -2.56
C LEU A 308 -19.45 -5.37 -1.83
N LYS A 309 -19.18 -6.64 -2.14
CA LYS A 309 -19.74 -7.76 -1.38
C LYS A 309 -18.83 -8.13 -0.22
N ASN A 310 -19.46 -8.54 0.88
CA ASN A 310 -18.83 -9.15 2.07
C ASN A 310 -17.86 -8.29 2.92
N THR A 311 -17.68 -7.00 2.67
CA THR A 311 -16.86 -6.16 3.56
C THR A 311 -17.63 -5.76 4.84
N LYS A 312 -16.99 -5.67 6.01
CA LYS A 312 -17.50 -4.99 7.21
C LYS A 312 -16.80 -3.65 7.40
N ILE A 313 -17.34 -2.61 6.77
CA ILE A 313 -16.80 -1.25 6.85
C ILE A 313 -16.69 -0.81 8.33
N PRO A 314 -15.51 -0.36 8.80
CA PRO A 314 -15.35 0.15 10.15
C PRO A 314 -16.26 1.34 10.44
N LYS A 315 -16.79 1.44 11.66
CA LYS A 315 -17.47 2.66 12.12
C LYS A 315 -16.46 3.56 12.81
N CYS A 316 -16.30 4.78 12.31
CA CYS A 316 -15.59 5.82 13.04
C CYS A 316 -16.59 6.70 13.79
N SER A 317 -16.43 6.81 15.11
CA SER A 317 -17.21 7.71 15.99
C SER A 317 -16.31 8.75 16.66
N SER A 318 -16.86 9.94 16.88
CA SER A 318 -16.27 11.07 17.61
C SER A 318 -15.92 10.76 19.06
N ASN A 319 -16.66 9.87 19.71
CA ASN A 319 -16.54 9.60 21.15
C ASN A 319 -15.51 8.51 21.50
N ASN A 320 -14.39 8.47 20.76
CA ASN A 320 -13.26 7.55 20.96
C ASN A 320 -13.50 6.12 20.42
N SER A 321 -13.42 5.98 19.10
CA SER A 321 -13.38 4.67 18.43
C SER A 321 -11.93 4.23 18.19
N ASP A 322 -11.64 2.94 18.38
CA ASP A 322 -10.34 2.34 18.08
C ASP A 322 -9.82 2.69 16.68
N ILE A 323 -10.73 2.91 15.72
CA ILE A 323 -10.44 3.31 14.34
C ILE A 323 -9.77 4.67 14.26
N ARG A 324 -10.18 5.66 15.06
CA ARG A 324 -9.52 6.97 15.06
C ARG A 324 -8.09 6.86 15.52
N ARG A 325 -7.87 6.15 16.63
CA ARG A 325 -6.52 5.91 17.16
C ARG A 325 -5.66 5.16 16.14
N ILE A 326 -6.18 4.11 15.51
CA ILE A 326 -5.47 3.35 14.47
C ILE A 326 -5.15 4.25 13.26
N ALA A 327 -6.11 5.05 12.80
CA ALA A 327 -5.92 5.98 11.68
C ALA A 327 -4.87 7.03 12.00
N GLU A 328 -4.95 7.72 13.15
CA GLU A 328 -3.97 8.71 13.60
C GLU A 328 -2.57 8.08 13.72
N GLU A 329 -2.48 6.89 14.34
CA GLU A 329 -1.22 6.18 14.46
C GLU A 329 -0.63 5.81 13.10
N LYS A 330 -1.43 5.30 12.15
CA LYS A 330 -0.96 4.96 10.80
C LYS A 330 -0.63 6.21 9.98
N LEU A 331 -1.40 7.29 10.07
CA LEU A 331 -1.10 8.56 9.40
C LEU A 331 0.23 9.14 9.91
N GLN A 332 0.52 9.05 11.20
CA GLN A 332 1.79 9.50 11.77
C GLN A 332 2.94 8.54 11.48
N LYS A 333 2.73 7.22 11.53
CA LYS A 333 3.82 6.22 11.39
C LYS A 333 4.10 5.89 9.93
N SER A 334 3.05 5.66 9.14
CA SER A 334 3.14 5.23 7.74
C SER A 334 3.21 6.41 6.78
N LEU A 335 2.46 7.50 7.02
CA LEU A 335 2.45 8.68 6.14
C LEU A 335 3.17 9.89 6.72
N GLN A 336 3.69 9.76 7.95
CA GLN A 336 4.55 10.75 8.61
C GLN A 336 3.91 12.12 8.81
N PHE A 337 2.60 12.16 8.97
CA PHE A 337 1.88 13.38 9.31
C PHE A 337 2.30 13.86 10.70
N SER A 338 2.35 15.18 10.91
CA SER A 338 2.42 15.72 12.27
C SER A 338 1.20 15.27 13.07
N GLU A 339 1.27 15.33 14.40
CA GLU A 339 0.10 14.99 15.23
C GLU A 339 -1.14 15.83 14.85
N SER A 340 -0.95 17.12 14.55
CA SER A 340 -2.02 18.01 14.09
C SER A 340 -2.57 17.63 12.72
N GLN A 341 -1.71 17.27 11.77
CA GLN A 341 -2.13 16.77 10.46
C GLN A 341 -2.86 15.45 10.60
N ALA A 342 -2.35 14.50 11.39
CA ALA A 342 -2.97 13.20 11.58
C ALA A 342 -4.38 13.32 12.17
N LYS A 343 -4.60 14.18 13.18
CA LYS A 343 -5.94 14.47 13.70
C LYS A 343 -6.87 15.05 12.63
N LYS A 344 -6.37 16.04 11.89
CA LYS A 344 -7.13 16.68 10.79
C LYS A 344 -7.53 15.68 9.70
N TYR A 345 -6.60 14.86 9.25
CA TYR A 345 -6.86 13.86 8.20
C TYR A 345 -7.66 12.66 8.71
N THR A 346 -7.62 12.36 10.02
CA THR A 346 -8.49 11.35 10.62
C THR A 346 -9.97 11.73 10.50
N GLU A 347 -10.32 13.02 10.54
CA GLU A 347 -11.70 13.42 10.23
C GLU A 347 -12.10 13.06 8.80
N ILE A 348 -11.19 13.21 7.83
CA ILE A 348 -11.42 12.78 6.45
C ILE A 348 -11.61 11.26 6.40
N VAL A 349 -10.78 10.49 7.09
CA VAL A 349 -10.95 9.02 7.20
C VAL A 349 -12.34 8.67 7.72
N CYS A 350 -12.78 9.35 8.77
CA CYS A 350 -14.08 9.09 9.40
C CYS A 350 -15.24 9.47 8.49
N ASN A 351 -15.15 10.60 7.80
CA ASN A 351 -16.14 11.03 6.81
C ASN A 351 -16.18 10.07 5.61
N PHE A 352 -15.03 9.61 5.12
CA PHE A 352 -14.94 8.62 4.05
C PHE A 352 -15.60 7.30 4.46
N LEU A 353 -15.31 6.78 5.66
CA LEU A 353 -15.93 5.56 6.17
C LEU A 353 -17.45 5.73 6.33
N ALA A 354 -17.90 6.88 6.85
CA ALA A 354 -19.32 7.19 6.98
C ALA A 354 -20.02 7.24 5.62
N GLY A 355 -19.45 7.94 4.64
CA GLY A 355 -19.94 7.98 3.26
C GLY A 355 -19.96 6.58 2.62
N LEU A 356 -18.93 5.76 2.85
CA LEU A 356 -18.85 4.41 2.32
C LEU A 356 -19.94 3.49 2.89
N HIS A 357 -20.28 3.64 4.18
CA HIS A 357 -21.45 2.98 4.79
C HIS A 357 -22.75 3.41 4.10
N MET A 358 -22.89 4.71 3.80
CA MET A 358 -24.08 5.24 3.14
C MET A 358 -24.24 4.73 1.71
N TRP A 359 -23.18 4.82 0.90
CA TRP A 359 -23.17 4.33 -0.48
C TRP A 359 -23.53 2.84 -0.56
N ARG A 360 -23.04 2.03 0.39
CA ARG A 360 -23.36 0.59 0.45
C ARG A 360 -24.82 0.30 0.85
N ALA A 361 -25.46 1.16 1.66
CA ALA A 361 -26.78 0.90 2.22
C ALA A 361 -27.94 1.15 1.22
N GLY A 362 -27.69 1.76 0.06
CA GLY A 362 -28.72 2.08 -0.94
C GLY A 362 -29.59 3.30 -0.58
N PRO A 363 -30.49 3.75 -1.48
CA PRO A 363 -31.06 5.12 -1.52
C PRO A 363 -32.08 5.46 -0.42
N HIS A 364 -32.11 4.75 0.71
CA HIS A 364 -33.07 5.00 1.79
C HIS A 364 -32.41 5.29 3.15
N TYR A 365 -31.16 5.73 3.16
CA TYR A 365 -30.50 6.14 4.40
C TYR A 365 -29.95 7.57 4.29
N SER A 366 -30.41 8.43 5.21
CA SER A 366 -29.99 9.83 5.32
C SER A 366 -28.82 9.93 6.32
N PRO A 367 -27.75 10.69 6.00
CA PRO A 367 -26.61 10.95 6.90
C PRO A 367 -27.01 11.57 8.25
N MET A 368 -28.27 11.98 8.38
CA MET A 368 -28.83 12.50 9.61
C MET A 368 -28.89 11.49 10.75
N ASP A 369 -28.91 10.16 10.61
CA ASP A 369 -29.16 9.29 11.79
C ASP A 369 -28.10 9.31 12.92
N SER A 370 -26.90 9.86 12.67
CA SER A 370 -25.87 10.18 13.68
C SER A 370 -26.00 11.61 14.20
N ALA A 371 -26.11 12.57 13.28
CA ALA A 371 -26.28 13.99 13.61
C ALA A 371 -27.67 14.28 14.21
N GLU A 372 -28.68 13.45 13.96
CA GLU A 372 -30.06 13.53 14.43
C GLU A 372 -30.19 12.98 15.85
N ARG A 373 -29.26 12.15 16.33
CA ARG A 373 -29.17 11.81 17.75
C ARG A 373 -28.59 12.95 18.58
N GLU A 374 -27.60 13.65 18.03
CA GLU A 374 -27.09 14.92 18.59
C GLU A 374 -28.12 16.06 18.43
N PHE A 375 -28.77 16.16 17.27
CA PHE A 375 -29.76 17.18 16.96
C PHE A 375 -31.09 16.94 17.67
N ARG A 376 -31.52 15.71 17.97
CA ARG A 376 -32.68 15.43 18.85
C ARG A 376 -32.42 15.85 20.29
N GLY A 377 -31.17 15.81 20.75
CA GLY A 377 -30.75 16.44 21.99
C GLY A 377 -30.97 17.96 21.96
N VAL A 378 -30.61 18.59 20.84
CA VAL A 378 -30.85 20.03 20.60
C VAL A 378 -32.34 20.34 20.34
N GLN A 379 -33.12 19.42 19.75
CA GLN A 379 -34.54 19.59 19.45
C GLN A 379 -35.42 19.43 20.70
N GLN A 380 -34.99 18.62 21.68
CA GLN A 380 -35.57 18.59 23.02
C GLN A 380 -35.40 19.95 23.73
N GLU A 381 -34.31 20.67 23.50
CA GLU A 381 -34.14 22.05 23.96
C GLU A 381 -34.99 23.05 23.15
N MET A 382 -35.21 22.82 21.84
CA MET A 382 -36.02 23.71 20.98
C MET A 382 -37.53 23.72 21.26
N ASN A 383 -38.09 22.67 21.89
CA ASN A 383 -39.51 22.65 22.28
C ASN A 383 -39.86 23.67 23.39
N THR A 384 -38.86 24.41 23.90
CA THR A 384 -39.04 25.48 24.89
C THR A 384 -39.19 26.87 24.27
N PHE A 385 -39.05 27.05 22.95
CA PHE A 385 -39.09 28.37 22.29
C PHE A 385 -40.33 28.60 21.41
N SER A 386 -40.92 29.81 21.50
CA SER A 386 -42.21 30.15 20.85
C SER A 386 -42.10 30.97 19.55
N GLY A 387 -43.13 30.82 18.70
CA GLY A 387 -43.65 31.78 17.71
C GLY A 387 -42.67 32.34 16.67
N SER A 388 -41.98 33.43 17.01
CA SER A 388 -41.21 34.26 16.07
C SER A 388 -39.89 33.60 15.63
N SER A 389 -39.32 32.71 16.46
CA SER A 389 -38.05 32.02 16.23
C SER A 389 -38.10 30.99 15.08
N ARG A 390 -39.26 30.35 14.86
CA ARG A 390 -39.48 29.34 13.79
C ARG A 390 -39.29 29.92 12.38
N THR A 391 -39.65 31.17 12.16
CA THR A 391 -39.53 31.87 10.87
C THR A 391 -38.08 32.22 10.54
N SER A 392 -37.27 32.56 11.55
CA SER A 392 -35.82 32.79 11.41
C SER A 392 -35.07 31.49 11.12
N VAL A 393 -35.45 30.38 11.76
CA VAL A 393 -34.87 29.05 11.50
C VAL A 393 -35.16 28.57 10.07
N LYS A 394 -36.38 28.75 9.56
CA LYS A 394 -36.71 28.46 8.14
C LYS A 394 -35.93 29.33 7.14
N ARG A 395 -35.49 30.53 7.55
CA ARG A 395 -34.68 31.42 6.72
C ARG A 395 -33.21 30.99 6.73
N MET A 396 -32.69 30.56 7.89
CA MET A 396 -31.37 29.94 8.02
C MET A 396 -31.24 28.63 7.23
N LEU A 397 -32.26 27.76 7.25
CA LEU A 397 -32.23 26.50 6.48
C LEU A 397 -32.15 26.75 4.97
N ARG A 398 -32.92 27.72 4.45
CA ARG A 398 -32.85 28.13 3.03
C ARG A 398 -31.52 28.80 2.68
N HIS A 399 -30.95 29.55 3.62
CA HIS A 399 -29.61 30.13 3.44
C HIS A 399 -28.53 29.04 3.42
N ALA A 400 -28.62 28.02 4.27
CA ALA A 400 -27.73 26.85 4.28
C ALA A 400 -27.86 26.01 3.00
N GLU A 401 -29.08 25.81 2.47
CA GLU A 401 -29.31 25.17 1.17
C GLU A 401 -28.76 26.00 0.00
N HIS A 402 -28.84 27.32 0.07
CA HIS A 402 -28.23 28.22 -0.93
C HIS A 402 -26.70 28.21 -0.86
N LEU A 403 -26.12 28.18 0.33
CA LEU A 403 -24.68 28.04 0.54
C LEU A 403 -24.16 26.69 0.04
N LYS A 404 -24.96 25.61 0.17
CA LYS A 404 -24.67 24.28 -0.38
C LYS A 404 -24.70 24.23 -1.92
N LYS A 405 -25.39 25.16 -2.59
CA LYS A 405 -25.39 25.30 -4.06
C LYS A 405 -24.23 26.15 -4.59
N GLU A 406 -23.67 27.04 -3.78
CA GLU A 406 -22.58 27.93 -4.21
C GLU A 406 -21.18 27.47 -3.78
N HIS A 407 -21.06 26.57 -2.81
CA HIS A 407 -19.79 25.95 -2.43
C HIS A 407 -19.68 24.55 -3.01
N LYS A 408 -18.69 24.32 -3.88
CA LYS A 408 -18.21 22.96 -4.14
C LYS A 408 -17.67 22.42 -2.80
N PRO A 409 -18.25 21.36 -2.24
CA PRO A 409 -17.80 20.83 -0.97
C PRO A 409 -16.33 20.40 -1.08
N ASN A 410 -15.55 20.71 -0.07
CA ASN A 410 -14.16 20.27 0.06
C ASN A 410 -14.11 18.96 0.86
N MET A 411 -12.99 18.25 0.84
CA MET A 411 -12.83 16.93 1.49
C MET A 411 -13.13 16.89 3.01
N PHE A 412 -13.16 18.04 3.68
CA PHE A 412 -13.49 18.15 5.10
C PHE A 412 -15.00 18.32 5.34
N ASP A 413 -15.78 18.58 4.30
CA ASP A 413 -17.23 18.66 4.40
C ASP A 413 -17.82 17.25 4.61
N PRO A 414 -18.71 17.05 5.60
CA PRO A 414 -19.31 15.75 5.88
C PRO A 414 -20.08 15.12 4.70
N ASN A 415 -20.49 15.94 3.72
CA ASN A 415 -21.23 15.52 2.54
C ASN A 415 -20.35 15.35 1.29
N TYR A 416 -19.02 15.48 1.41
CA TYR A 416 -18.11 15.35 0.28
C TYR A 416 -18.08 13.91 -0.27
N PHE A 417 -18.12 12.92 0.62
CA PHE A 417 -18.12 11.49 0.28
C PHE A 417 -19.55 11.01 0.01
N ASP A 418 -20.10 11.41 -1.12
CA ASP A 418 -21.44 11.04 -1.58
C ASP A 418 -21.42 9.90 -2.61
N ASP A 419 -22.61 9.54 -3.11
CA ASP A 419 -22.76 8.48 -4.11
C ASP A 419 -21.93 8.74 -5.37
N GLU A 420 -21.86 9.98 -5.86
CA GLU A 420 -21.13 10.33 -7.08
C GLU A 420 -19.62 10.17 -6.89
N PHE A 421 -19.11 10.61 -5.73
CA PHE A 421 -17.72 10.35 -5.33
C PHE A 421 -17.41 8.85 -5.37
N PHE A 422 -18.22 8.00 -4.72
CA PHE A 422 -17.91 6.57 -4.62
C PHE A 422 -18.06 5.82 -5.95
N GLU A 423 -19.03 6.18 -6.80
CA GLU A 423 -19.11 5.60 -8.15
C GLU A 423 -17.86 5.94 -8.96
N SER A 424 -17.40 7.19 -8.91
CA SER A 424 -16.16 7.61 -9.59
C SER A 424 -14.92 6.92 -9.00
N PHE A 425 -14.80 6.92 -7.67
CA PHE A 425 -13.70 6.31 -6.93
C PHE A 425 -13.58 4.82 -7.21
N PHE A 426 -14.67 4.04 -7.10
CA PHE A 426 -14.64 2.60 -7.35
C PHE A 426 -14.51 2.24 -8.83
N MET A 427 -14.89 3.13 -9.74
CA MET A 427 -14.59 2.94 -11.16
C MET A 427 -13.09 2.94 -11.45
N GLU A 428 -12.28 3.66 -10.66
CA GLU A 428 -10.82 3.66 -10.80
C GLU A 428 -10.13 2.68 -9.84
N TYR A 429 -10.58 2.57 -8.58
CA TYR A 429 -10.00 1.68 -7.57
C TYR A 429 -10.08 0.19 -7.93
N LEU A 430 -11.07 -0.20 -8.75
CA LEU A 430 -11.32 -1.58 -9.16
C LEU A 430 -10.89 -1.89 -10.61
N LYS A 431 -10.14 -0.98 -11.25
CA LYS A 431 -9.44 -1.27 -12.50
C LYS A 431 -8.06 -1.80 -12.16
#